data_AF-A0A3B9H3C9-F1
#
_entry.id   AF-A0A3B9H3C9-F1
#
_cell.length_a   1.000
_cell.length_b   1.000
_cell.length_c   1.000
_cell.angle_alpha   90.00
_cell.angle_beta   90.00
_cell.angle_gamma   90.00
#
_symmetry.space_group_name_H-M   'P 1'
#
loop_
_entity.id
_entity.type
_entity.pdbx_description
1 polymer ?
#
loop_
_entity_poly.entity_id
_entity_poly.type
_entity_poly.pdbx_seq_one_letter_code
_entity_poly.pdbx_strand_id
1 'polypeptide(L)'
;MIRGEGRRAMPHPAPNSEADLSAYDYLQRLSPDRWAWEFLRRNPAFRCDAAARTDTDLSERMAPCVPIRLVRSRAPQTFAERWGLVFMPNPDRNGFDADVVWNRSAFPDQVEVHCTPRALDERCELWDRSIPICNITHITDPVGREYLLVRRNDFVVQLCCTGLSLLGLEPVRMTLAISGVDDYERRVKLQKAAFEIYGDHTRRERPAWTKTTQVLRDGLIALDCIEHGMSRREIACVLHGRQRVEQDWDGPSLKHAIRYLVRKAEALRDGGYQKELLGAEPTVAGV
;
A
#
# COMPACT_ATOMS: atom_id res chain seq x y z
N MET A 1 8.91 0.95 38.30
CA MET A 1 8.11 2.15 38.00
C MET A 1 8.60 2.69 36.65
N ILE A 2 8.14 2.08 35.56
CA ILE A 2 8.64 2.37 34.20
C ILE A 2 7.67 3.39 33.60
N ARG A 3 8.19 4.60 33.35
CA ARG A 3 7.46 5.71 32.72
C ARG A 3 7.11 5.31 31.29
N GLY A 4 5.83 5.44 30.95
CA GLY A 4 5.31 5.14 29.61
C GLY A 4 6.00 5.98 28.54
N GLU A 5 6.61 5.30 27.59
CA GLU A 5 7.03 5.90 26.32
C GLU A 5 5.77 6.32 25.57
N GLY A 6 5.70 7.61 25.26
CA GLY A 6 4.61 8.19 24.50
C GLY A 6 4.49 7.51 23.14
N ARG A 7 3.33 6.91 22.89
CA ARG A 7 2.88 6.56 21.53
C ARG A 7 3.06 7.80 20.66
N ARG A 8 4.03 7.78 19.73
CA ARG A 8 4.07 8.77 18.65
C ARG A 8 2.83 8.56 17.79
N ALA A 9 1.81 9.35 18.09
CA ALA A 9 0.59 9.46 17.31
C ALA A 9 0.95 9.77 15.86
N MET A 10 0.22 9.17 14.92
CA MET A 10 0.30 9.49 13.51
C MET A 10 0.22 11.01 13.28
N PRO A 11 0.93 11.57 12.29
CA PRO A 11 0.81 12.99 11.93
C PRO A 11 -0.52 13.33 11.23
N HIS A 12 -1.55 12.48 11.33
CA HIS A 12 -2.88 12.84 10.86
C HIS A 12 -3.56 13.73 11.90
N PRO A 13 -4.19 14.83 11.47
CA PRO A 13 -4.93 15.68 12.39
C PRO A 13 -5.98 14.83 13.11
N ALA A 14 -6.02 14.91 14.44
CA ALA A 14 -7.02 14.20 15.23
C ALA A 14 -8.41 14.53 14.66
N PRO A 15 -9.22 13.52 14.31
CA PRO A 15 -10.57 13.77 13.81
C PRO A 15 -11.38 14.43 14.93
N ASN A 16 -11.63 15.73 14.81
CA ASN A 16 -12.53 16.44 15.71
C ASN A 16 -13.97 15.97 15.45
N SER A 17 -14.87 16.09 16.43
CA SER A 17 -16.29 15.67 16.29
C SER A 17 -17.11 16.44 15.21
N GLU A 18 -16.50 17.41 14.53
CA GLU A 18 -16.95 18.08 13.30
C GLU A 18 -15.92 17.83 12.19
N ALA A 19 -15.56 16.56 11.97
CA ALA A 19 -14.37 16.20 11.21
C ALA A 19 -14.46 16.70 9.76
N ASP A 20 -13.48 17.50 9.39
CA ASP A 20 -13.12 17.66 7.99
C ASP A 20 -12.57 16.32 7.47
N LEU A 21 -13.45 15.52 6.86
CA LEU A 21 -13.08 14.25 6.26
C LEU A 21 -12.15 14.42 5.04
N SER A 22 -11.86 15.66 4.61
CA SER A 22 -10.98 15.94 3.48
C SER A 22 -9.56 15.40 3.66
N ALA A 23 -9.11 15.24 4.91
CA ALA A 23 -7.84 14.60 5.24
C ALA A 23 -7.73 13.15 4.72
N TYR A 24 -8.87 12.51 4.41
CA TYR A 24 -8.98 11.15 3.89
C TYR A 24 -9.30 11.10 2.39
N ASP A 25 -9.47 12.24 1.72
CA ASP A 25 -9.83 12.27 0.30
C ASP A 25 -8.77 11.66 -0.62
N TYR A 26 -7.50 11.70 -0.20
CA TYR A 26 -6.41 11.08 -0.95
C TYR A 26 -6.61 9.56 -1.13
N LEU A 27 -7.35 8.91 -0.23
CA LEU A 27 -7.61 7.47 -0.27
C LEU A 27 -8.45 7.05 -1.50
N GLN A 28 -9.16 7.98 -2.14
CA GLN A 28 -9.98 7.70 -3.33
C GLN A 28 -9.19 7.13 -4.51
N ARG A 29 -7.89 7.47 -4.60
CA ARG A 29 -7.02 7.05 -5.71
C ARG A 29 -6.15 5.84 -5.38
N LEU A 30 -6.26 5.30 -4.17
CA LEU A 30 -5.45 4.14 -3.79
C LEU A 30 -5.88 2.88 -4.54
N SER A 31 -4.90 2.20 -5.11
CA SER A 31 -5.04 0.82 -5.56
C SER A 31 -5.19 -0.13 -4.35
N PRO A 32 -5.70 -1.36 -4.55
CA PRO A 32 -5.93 -2.32 -3.46
C PRO A 32 -4.69 -2.58 -2.58
N ASP A 33 -3.50 -2.62 -3.18
CA ASP A 33 -2.24 -2.82 -2.45
C ASP A 33 -1.84 -1.63 -1.58
N ARG A 34 -2.29 -0.42 -1.93
CA ARG A 34 -2.07 0.77 -1.11
C ARG A 34 -3.14 0.94 -0.03
N TRP A 35 -4.38 0.48 -0.29
CA TRP A 35 -5.36 0.30 0.79
C TRP A 35 -4.86 -0.69 1.84
N ALA A 36 -4.29 -1.82 1.41
CA ALA A 36 -3.70 -2.81 2.32
C ALA A 36 -2.64 -2.17 3.23
N TRP A 37 -1.82 -1.28 2.67
CA TRP A 37 -0.82 -0.53 3.44
C TRP A 37 -1.45 0.39 4.47
N GLU A 38 -2.49 1.15 4.11
CA GLU A 38 -3.14 2.08 5.05
C GLU A 38 -3.76 1.35 6.24
N PHE A 39 -4.28 0.14 6.05
CA PHE A 39 -4.72 -0.71 7.16
C PHE A 39 -3.54 -1.24 7.97
N LEU A 40 -2.51 -1.80 7.31
CA LEU A 40 -1.36 -2.38 8.01
C LEU A 40 -0.58 -1.34 8.83
N ARG A 41 -0.35 -0.13 8.32
CA ARG A 41 0.45 0.89 9.01
C ARG A 41 -0.20 1.44 10.28
N ARG A 42 -1.50 1.17 10.48
CA ARG A 42 -2.28 1.45 11.70
C ARG A 42 -2.27 0.29 12.71
N ASN A 43 -1.70 -0.85 12.35
CA ASN A 43 -1.58 -1.99 13.27
C ASN A 43 -0.53 -1.69 14.37
N PRO A 44 -0.89 -1.72 15.66
CA PRO A 44 0.05 -1.41 16.74
C PRO A 44 1.23 -2.38 16.83
N ALA A 45 1.02 -3.67 16.54
CA ALA A 45 2.09 -4.66 16.52
C ALA A 45 3.03 -4.43 15.34
N PHE A 46 2.50 -4.07 14.17
CA PHE A 46 3.31 -3.67 13.02
C PHE A 46 4.15 -2.43 13.34
N ARG A 47 3.56 -1.40 13.97
CA ARG A 47 4.30 -0.18 14.38
C ARG A 47 5.41 -0.49 15.38
N CYS A 48 5.18 -1.43 16.29
CA CYS A 48 6.20 -1.91 17.23
C CYS A 48 7.35 -2.60 16.49
N ASP A 49 7.05 -3.53 15.60
CA ASP A 49 8.05 -4.21 14.77
C ASP A 49 8.82 -3.22 13.87
N ALA A 50 8.13 -2.22 13.32
CA ALA A 50 8.73 -1.19 12.48
C ALA A 50 9.64 -0.23 13.27
N ALA A 51 9.40 -0.03 14.57
CA ALA A 51 10.25 0.77 15.43
C ALA A 51 11.60 0.11 15.74
N ALA A 52 11.72 -1.21 15.55
CA ALA A 52 12.98 -1.93 15.68
C ALA A 52 13.92 -1.74 14.48
N ARG A 53 13.44 -1.14 13.39
CA ARG A 53 14.23 -0.86 12.18
C ARG A 53 15.30 0.19 12.46
N THR A 54 16.50 -0.04 11.94
CA THR A 54 17.61 0.93 11.97
C THR A 54 17.86 1.55 10.60
N ASP A 55 18.41 2.76 10.56
CA ASP A 55 18.78 3.43 9.29
C ASP A 55 19.87 2.67 8.51
N THR A 56 20.57 1.73 9.15
CA THR A 56 21.59 0.89 8.52
C THR A 56 21.04 -0.39 7.89
N ASP A 57 19.77 -0.73 8.15
CA ASP A 57 19.14 -1.96 7.64
C ASP A 57 18.97 -1.92 6.11
N LEU A 58 18.90 -0.71 5.54
CA LEU A 58 18.76 -0.48 4.11
C LEU A 58 19.96 0.31 3.57
N SER A 59 20.35 -0.01 2.34
CA SER A 59 21.27 0.78 1.54
C SER A 59 20.47 1.53 0.50
N GLU A 60 20.59 2.85 0.50
CA GLU A 60 19.95 3.72 -0.49
C GLU A 60 21.01 4.48 -1.30
N ARG A 61 20.82 4.57 -2.62
CA ARG A 61 21.63 5.43 -3.50
C ARG A 61 20.86 5.82 -4.75
N MET A 62 21.27 6.87 -5.44
CA MET A 62 20.80 7.13 -6.80
C MET A 62 21.62 6.32 -7.80
N ALA A 63 20.95 5.84 -8.86
CA ALA A 63 21.65 5.24 -10.00
C ALA A 63 22.52 6.31 -10.69
N PRO A 64 23.73 5.95 -11.16
CA PRO A 64 24.67 6.92 -11.72
C PRO A 64 24.27 7.43 -13.11
N CYS A 65 23.48 6.66 -13.85
CA CYS A 65 23.12 6.95 -15.25
C CYS A 65 21.69 7.47 -15.43
N VAL A 66 20.83 7.35 -14.41
CA VAL A 66 19.40 7.66 -14.49
C VAL A 66 18.84 8.10 -13.14
N PRO A 67 17.76 8.90 -13.11
CA PRO A 67 17.14 9.39 -11.87
C PRO A 67 16.28 8.30 -11.20
N ILE A 68 16.86 7.12 -10.95
CA ILE A 68 16.21 6.00 -10.25
C ILE A 68 16.87 5.84 -8.89
N ARG A 69 16.04 5.82 -7.83
CA ARG A 69 16.52 5.50 -6.48
C ARG A 69 16.67 3.99 -6.34
N LEU A 70 17.83 3.53 -5.91
CA LEU A 70 18.15 2.13 -5.66
C LEU A 70 18.09 1.87 -4.16
N VAL A 71 17.31 0.89 -3.73
CA VAL A 71 17.14 0.48 -2.34
C VAL A 71 17.43 -1.02 -2.23
N ARG A 72 18.30 -1.40 -1.29
CA ARG A 72 18.64 -2.81 -1.06
C ARG A 72 18.70 -3.09 0.44
N SER A 73 18.23 -4.25 0.86
CA SER A 73 18.41 -4.69 2.25
C SER A 73 19.87 -5.04 2.56
N ARG A 74 20.37 -4.58 3.71
CA ARG A 74 21.68 -4.94 4.30
C ARG A 74 21.57 -5.97 5.42
N ALA A 75 20.37 -6.15 5.96
CA ALA A 75 20.07 -7.08 7.04
C ALA A 75 18.93 -8.06 6.64
N PRO A 76 18.76 -9.18 7.35
CA PRO A 76 17.57 -10.01 7.21
C PRO A 76 16.29 -9.21 7.51
N GLN A 77 15.24 -9.38 6.69
CA GLN A 77 13.98 -8.63 6.78
C GLN A 77 12.85 -9.48 7.40
N THR A 78 13.17 -10.28 8.43
CA THR A 78 12.25 -11.29 9.01
C THR A 78 10.94 -10.69 9.52
N PHE A 79 10.97 -9.51 10.15
CA PHE A 79 9.74 -8.82 10.55
C PHE A 79 8.91 -8.40 9.34
N ALA A 80 9.53 -7.84 8.29
CA ALA A 80 8.81 -7.42 7.09
C ALA A 80 8.13 -8.63 6.41
N GLU A 81 8.85 -9.75 6.29
CA GLU A 81 8.36 -10.98 5.68
C GLU A 81 7.10 -11.51 6.37
N ARG A 82 7.06 -11.48 7.71
CA ARG A 82 5.87 -11.84 8.51
C ARG A 82 4.64 -11.02 8.14
N TRP A 83 4.82 -9.74 7.82
CA TRP A 83 3.75 -8.83 7.41
C TRP A 83 3.47 -8.89 5.90
N GLY A 84 4.14 -9.77 5.15
CA GLY A 84 3.96 -9.87 3.70
C GLY A 84 4.77 -8.86 2.89
N LEU A 85 5.75 -8.21 3.49
CA LEU A 85 6.56 -7.14 2.87
C LEU A 85 7.96 -7.64 2.52
N VAL A 86 8.60 -7.01 1.54
CA VAL A 86 9.98 -7.30 1.13
C VAL A 86 11.02 -6.68 2.08
N PHE A 87 10.72 -5.49 2.60
CA PHE A 87 11.46 -4.84 3.68
C PHE A 87 10.51 -3.95 4.48
N MET A 88 10.96 -3.49 5.65
CA MET A 88 10.15 -2.70 6.56
C MET A 88 10.01 -1.23 6.10
N PRO A 89 8.84 -0.78 5.59
CA PRO A 89 8.62 0.60 5.15
C PRO A 89 8.44 1.52 6.36
N ASN A 90 8.58 2.83 6.16
CA ASN A 90 8.28 3.80 7.22
C ASN A 90 6.76 3.88 7.44
N PRO A 91 6.21 3.49 8.61
CA PRO A 91 4.78 3.46 8.89
C PRO A 91 4.11 4.84 8.90
N ASP A 92 4.89 5.92 9.01
CA ASP A 92 4.36 7.30 9.02
C ASP A 92 4.13 7.86 7.60
N ARG A 93 4.55 7.13 6.55
CA ARG A 93 4.29 7.46 5.15
C ARG A 93 2.99 6.83 4.67
N ASN A 94 2.21 7.58 3.88
CA ASN A 94 0.94 7.12 3.31
C ASN A 94 1.14 6.14 2.14
N GLY A 95 0.03 5.67 1.55
CA GLY A 95 -0.01 4.77 0.41
C GLY A 95 0.65 5.28 -0.88
N PHE A 96 0.93 6.57 -1.01
CA PHE A 96 1.66 7.11 -2.16
C PHE A 96 3.17 7.19 -1.91
N ASP A 97 3.55 7.65 -0.72
CA ASP A 97 4.92 8.00 -0.39
C ASP A 97 5.73 6.83 0.18
N ALA A 98 5.06 5.84 0.77
CA ALA A 98 5.75 4.72 1.40
C ALA A 98 6.39 3.79 0.37
N ASP A 99 7.60 3.30 0.66
CA ASP A 99 8.28 2.28 -0.13
C ASP A 99 7.75 0.87 0.20
N VAL A 100 6.46 0.68 -0.02
CA VAL A 100 5.76 -0.58 0.27
C VAL A 100 5.88 -1.49 -0.93
N VAL A 101 6.62 -2.59 -0.75
CA VAL A 101 6.66 -3.70 -1.69
C VAL A 101 6.15 -4.96 -1.01
N TRP A 102 5.04 -5.48 -1.53
CA TRP A 102 4.46 -6.74 -1.08
C TRP A 102 5.21 -7.93 -1.69
N ASN A 103 5.54 -8.93 -0.89
CA ASN A 103 6.12 -10.17 -1.40
C ASN A 103 5.06 -11.01 -2.14
N ARG A 104 5.51 -12.02 -2.89
CA ARG A 104 4.62 -12.85 -3.72
C ARG A 104 3.63 -13.68 -2.90
N SER A 105 3.96 -14.01 -1.65
CA SER A 105 3.05 -14.74 -0.76
C SER A 105 1.86 -13.88 -0.35
N ALA A 106 2.08 -12.58 -0.11
CA ALA A 106 1.01 -11.67 0.29
C ALA A 106 0.24 -11.11 -0.90
N PHE A 107 0.92 -10.87 -2.03
CA PHE A 107 0.29 -10.35 -3.25
C PHE A 107 0.69 -11.23 -4.44
N PRO A 108 -0.05 -12.31 -4.74
CA PRO A 108 0.35 -13.27 -5.78
C PRO A 108 0.19 -12.72 -7.21
N ASP A 109 -0.77 -11.81 -7.42
CA ASP A 109 -1.14 -11.27 -8.73
C ASP A 109 -0.38 -9.99 -9.11
N GLN A 110 0.84 -9.83 -8.60
CA GLN A 110 1.69 -8.70 -8.95
C GLN A 110 1.89 -8.57 -10.46
N VAL A 111 2.00 -7.33 -10.92
CA VAL A 111 2.35 -7.07 -12.32
C VAL A 111 3.80 -7.48 -12.54
N GLU A 112 4.03 -8.40 -13.47
CA GLU A 112 5.36 -8.89 -13.79
C GLU A 112 5.92 -8.21 -15.04
N VAL A 113 7.21 -7.85 -14.98
CA VAL A 113 8.01 -7.47 -16.15
C VAL A 113 9.13 -8.48 -16.34
N HIS A 114 9.22 -9.01 -17.55
CA HIS A 114 10.28 -9.93 -17.94
C HIS A 114 11.42 -9.14 -18.61
N CYS A 115 12.62 -9.30 -18.09
CA CYS A 115 13.82 -8.60 -18.51
C CYS A 115 14.66 -9.54 -19.38
N THR A 116 14.88 -9.13 -20.63
CA THR A 116 15.64 -9.87 -21.65
C THR A 116 16.80 -9.02 -22.17
N PRO A 117 17.84 -9.62 -22.79
CA PRO A 117 18.89 -8.83 -23.45
C PRO A 117 18.28 -7.86 -24.46
N ARG A 118 18.79 -6.62 -24.49
CA ARG A 118 18.39 -5.59 -25.45
C ARG A 118 19.49 -5.40 -26.48
N ALA A 119 19.15 -5.49 -27.77
CA ALA A 119 20.07 -5.12 -28.84
C ALA A 119 20.37 -3.60 -28.79
N LEU A 120 21.50 -3.18 -29.37
CA LEU A 120 21.99 -1.80 -29.26
C LEU A 120 21.01 -0.75 -29.82
N ASP A 121 20.27 -1.12 -30.87
CA ASP A 121 19.30 -0.30 -31.59
C ASP A 121 17.83 -0.59 -31.21
N GLU A 122 17.60 -1.56 -30.32
CA GLU A 122 16.26 -1.94 -29.89
C GLU A 122 15.74 -0.99 -28.81
N ARG A 123 14.55 -0.42 -29.04
CA ARG A 123 13.87 0.43 -28.07
C ARG A 123 13.23 -0.39 -26.96
N CYS A 124 13.18 0.19 -25.76
CA CYS A 124 12.41 -0.37 -24.65
C CYS A 124 11.30 0.61 -24.30
N GLU A 125 10.11 0.42 -24.87
CA GLU A 125 9.00 1.38 -24.71
C GLU A 125 8.62 1.64 -23.25
N LEU A 126 8.57 0.60 -22.41
CA LEU A 126 8.27 0.75 -20.98
C LEU A 126 9.28 1.67 -20.29
N TRP A 127 10.56 1.52 -20.63
CA TRP A 127 11.63 2.37 -20.12
C TRP A 127 11.51 3.79 -20.67
N ASP A 128 11.48 3.92 -21.99
CA ASP A 128 11.49 5.21 -22.69
C ASP A 128 10.29 6.09 -22.31
N ARG A 129 9.13 5.48 -22.05
CA ARG A 129 7.92 6.19 -21.62
C ARG A 129 7.86 6.47 -20.12
N SER A 130 8.47 5.64 -19.27
CA SER A 130 8.37 5.78 -17.81
C SER A 130 9.41 6.71 -17.24
N ILE A 131 10.68 6.57 -17.64
CA ILE A 131 11.80 7.33 -17.06
C ILE A 131 11.57 8.84 -17.06
N PRO A 132 11.04 9.47 -18.13
CA PRO A 132 10.92 10.93 -18.16
C PRO A 132 9.82 11.50 -17.26
N ILE A 133 8.83 10.69 -16.87
CA ILE A 133 7.59 11.19 -16.24
C ILE A 133 7.29 10.56 -14.87
N CYS A 134 7.96 9.47 -14.50
CA CYS A 134 7.71 8.74 -13.27
C CYS A 134 8.89 8.86 -12.29
N ASN A 135 8.57 8.95 -11.00
CA ASN A 135 9.53 8.70 -9.94
C ASN A 135 9.64 7.20 -9.71
N ILE A 136 10.83 6.62 -9.93
CA ILE A 136 11.05 5.18 -9.86
C ILE A 136 12.02 4.85 -8.74
N THR A 137 11.61 3.90 -7.90
CA THR A 137 12.47 3.26 -6.90
C THR A 137 12.67 1.80 -7.30
N HIS A 138 13.90 1.41 -7.59
CA HIS A 138 14.31 0.01 -7.76
C HIS A 138 14.68 -0.58 -6.41
N ILE A 139 14.17 -1.78 -6.14
CA ILE A 139 14.28 -2.46 -4.87
C ILE A 139 14.85 -3.84 -5.13
N THR A 140 15.86 -4.23 -4.34
CA THR A 140 16.41 -5.59 -4.35
C THR A 140 16.25 -6.23 -2.97
N ASP A 141 15.60 -7.39 -2.94
CA ASP A 141 15.44 -8.17 -1.71
C ASP A 141 16.75 -8.89 -1.31
N PRO A 142 16.83 -9.49 -0.10
CA PRO A 142 18.02 -10.21 0.33
C PRO A 142 18.43 -11.40 -0.55
N VAL A 143 17.49 -11.98 -1.31
CA VAL A 143 17.70 -13.14 -2.19
C VAL A 143 18.04 -12.71 -3.62
N GLY A 144 18.00 -11.41 -3.91
CA GLY A 144 18.32 -10.83 -5.21
C GLY A 144 17.12 -10.67 -6.15
N ARG A 145 15.88 -10.81 -5.66
CA ARG A 145 14.70 -10.48 -6.46
C ARG A 145 14.57 -8.98 -6.59
N GLU A 146 14.16 -8.54 -7.77
CA GLU A 146 14.09 -7.14 -8.13
C GLU A 146 12.66 -6.67 -8.30
N TYR A 147 12.39 -5.47 -7.80
CA TYR A 147 11.10 -4.82 -7.86
C TYR A 147 11.26 -3.37 -8.31
N LEU A 148 10.27 -2.84 -9.01
CA LEU A 148 10.16 -1.41 -9.29
C LEU A 148 8.90 -0.86 -8.62
N LEU A 149 9.05 0.21 -7.84
CA LEU A 149 7.95 1.08 -7.44
C LEU A 149 7.95 2.31 -8.36
N VAL A 150 6.94 2.39 -9.21
CA VAL A 150 6.75 3.47 -10.19
C VAL A 150 5.66 4.40 -9.67
N ARG A 151 5.97 5.69 -9.50
CA ARG A 151 5.07 6.69 -8.93
C ARG A 151 4.86 7.86 -9.88
N ARG A 152 3.60 8.27 -10.04
CA ARG A 152 3.23 9.49 -10.80
C ARG A 152 1.79 9.90 -10.49
N ASN A 153 1.53 11.19 -10.25
CA ASN A 153 0.18 11.77 -10.11
C ASN A 153 -0.77 10.93 -9.21
N ASP A 154 -0.33 10.60 -7.99
CA ASP A 154 -1.09 9.76 -7.04
C ASP A 154 -1.38 8.33 -7.53
N PHE A 155 -0.60 7.82 -8.48
CA PHE A 155 -0.54 6.39 -8.82
C PHE A 155 0.76 5.81 -8.30
N VAL A 156 0.67 4.62 -7.71
CA VAL A 156 1.82 3.79 -7.35
C VAL A 156 1.61 2.41 -7.92
N VAL A 157 2.57 1.96 -8.71
CA VAL A 157 2.58 0.65 -9.33
C VAL A 157 3.79 -0.11 -8.83
N GLN A 158 3.56 -1.30 -8.26
CA GLN A 158 4.59 -2.28 -7.98
C GLN A 158 4.75 -3.23 -9.17
N LEU A 159 5.97 -3.36 -9.66
CA LEU A 159 6.35 -4.33 -10.68
C LEU A 159 7.32 -5.34 -10.08
N CYS A 160 7.11 -6.62 -10.35
CA CYS A 160 8.06 -7.69 -10.05
C CYS A 160 8.90 -7.95 -11.30
N CYS A 161 10.23 -7.85 -11.19
CA CYS A 161 11.15 -8.08 -12.29
C CYS A 161 11.60 -9.55 -12.31
N THR A 162 11.48 -10.19 -13.47
CA THR A 162 11.95 -11.55 -13.72
C THR A 162 12.93 -11.59 -14.90
N GLY A 163 13.68 -12.67 -15.07
CA GLY A 163 14.69 -12.79 -16.12
C GLY A 163 16.02 -12.18 -15.70
N LEU A 164 16.63 -11.38 -16.58
CA LEU A 164 17.91 -10.72 -16.30
C LEU A 164 17.78 -9.60 -15.27
N SER A 165 18.85 -9.40 -14.49
CA SER A 165 18.95 -8.31 -13.52
C SER A 165 18.97 -6.94 -14.21
N LEU A 166 18.22 -5.97 -13.69
CA LEU A 166 18.27 -4.57 -14.14
C LEU A 166 19.56 -3.87 -13.69
N LEU A 167 20.30 -4.46 -12.74
CA LEU A 167 21.58 -3.95 -12.23
C LEU A 167 22.78 -4.57 -12.94
N GLY A 168 22.56 -5.43 -13.94
CA GLY A 168 23.60 -6.02 -14.77
C GLY A 168 24.32 -5.01 -15.66
N LEU A 169 25.45 -5.44 -16.25
CA LEU A 169 26.22 -4.62 -17.20
C LEU A 169 25.56 -4.55 -18.58
N GLU A 170 24.81 -5.58 -18.96
CA GLU A 170 24.18 -5.67 -20.27
C GLU A 170 22.89 -4.85 -20.32
N PRO A 171 22.63 -4.10 -21.42
CA PRO A 171 21.35 -3.45 -21.63
C PRO A 171 20.20 -4.46 -21.62
N VAL A 172 19.14 -4.13 -20.89
CA VAL A 172 17.95 -4.98 -20.77
C VAL A 172 16.72 -4.31 -21.36
N ARG A 173 15.83 -5.14 -21.90
CA ARG A 173 14.52 -4.78 -22.37
C ARG A 173 13.48 -5.39 -21.45
N MET A 174 12.57 -4.55 -20.96
CA MET A 174 11.43 -4.97 -20.16
C MET A 174 10.21 -5.19 -21.05
N THR A 175 9.56 -6.34 -20.89
CA THR A 175 8.26 -6.65 -21.48
C THR A 175 7.28 -7.08 -20.40
N LEU A 176 6.04 -6.62 -20.45
CA LEU A 176 5.02 -7.11 -19.52
C LEU A 176 4.77 -8.59 -19.74
N ALA A 177 4.70 -9.33 -18.63
CA ALA A 177 4.41 -10.75 -18.64
C ALA A 177 3.11 -11.01 -17.86
N ILE A 178 2.32 -11.95 -18.36
CA ILE A 178 1.26 -12.59 -17.59
C ILE A 178 1.66 -14.05 -17.47
N SER A 179 2.17 -14.43 -16.30
CA SER A 179 2.45 -15.83 -16.00
C SER A 179 1.16 -16.52 -15.52
N GLY A 180 0.93 -17.78 -15.88
CA GLY A 180 -0.20 -18.59 -15.37
C GLY A 180 -1.57 -18.22 -15.93
N VAL A 181 -2.52 -19.16 -15.82
CA VAL A 181 -3.88 -19.03 -16.38
C VAL A 181 -4.95 -18.84 -15.30
N ASP A 182 -4.75 -19.43 -14.12
CA ASP A 182 -5.78 -19.49 -13.07
C ASP A 182 -6.23 -18.11 -12.56
N ASP A 183 -5.31 -17.14 -12.49
CA ASP A 183 -5.59 -15.76 -12.04
C ASP A 183 -5.58 -14.71 -13.16
N TYR A 184 -5.71 -15.16 -14.42
CA TYR A 184 -5.51 -14.33 -15.60
C TYR A 184 -6.35 -13.03 -15.57
N GLU A 185 -7.64 -13.12 -15.25
CA GLU A 185 -8.52 -11.95 -15.21
C GLU A 185 -8.07 -10.90 -14.18
N ARG A 186 -7.61 -11.36 -13.02
CA ARG A 186 -7.18 -10.47 -11.93
C ARG A 186 -5.88 -9.76 -12.29
N ARG A 187 -4.93 -10.48 -12.89
CA ARG A 187 -3.66 -9.92 -13.40
C ARG A 187 -3.90 -8.93 -14.54
N VAL A 188 -4.82 -9.23 -15.46
CA VAL A 188 -5.22 -8.28 -16.53
C VAL A 188 -5.82 -7.01 -15.95
N LYS A 189 -6.68 -7.10 -14.92
CA LYS A 189 -7.23 -5.91 -14.24
C LYS A 189 -6.14 -5.08 -13.58
N LEU A 190 -5.19 -5.71 -12.90
CA LEU A 190 -4.06 -5.02 -12.26
C LEU A 190 -3.12 -4.38 -13.29
N GLN A 191 -2.84 -5.04 -14.40
CA GLN A 191 -2.08 -4.46 -15.51
C GLN A 191 -2.81 -3.26 -16.12
N LYS A 192 -4.11 -3.36 -16.40
CA LYS A 192 -4.90 -2.23 -16.90
C LYS A 192 -4.84 -1.03 -15.94
N ALA A 193 -4.96 -1.29 -14.64
CA ALA A 193 -4.81 -0.25 -13.61
C ALA A 193 -3.38 0.33 -13.60
N ALA A 194 -2.35 -0.51 -13.74
CA ALA A 194 -0.97 -0.05 -13.81
C ALA A 194 -0.72 0.88 -15.01
N PHE A 195 -1.32 0.59 -16.16
CA PHE A 195 -1.23 1.45 -17.35
C PHE A 195 -1.89 2.81 -17.19
N GLU A 196 -2.78 2.99 -16.21
CA GLU A 196 -3.31 4.31 -15.92
C GLU A 196 -2.16 5.28 -15.61
N ILE A 197 -1.02 4.85 -15.07
CA ILE A 197 0.12 5.74 -14.76
C ILE A 197 0.57 6.62 -15.94
N TYR A 198 0.40 6.15 -17.19
CA TYR A 198 0.76 6.89 -18.41
C TYR A 198 -0.30 7.88 -18.88
N GLY A 199 -1.52 7.85 -18.33
CA GLY A 199 -2.61 8.74 -18.70
C GLY A 199 -2.33 10.21 -18.35
N ASP A 200 -2.97 11.13 -19.07
CA ASP A 200 -3.00 12.54 -18.69
C ASP A 200 -3.99 12.74 -17.54
N HIS A 201 -3.46 12.88 -16.33
CA HIS A 201 -4.24 13.02 -15.09
C HIS A 201 -4.23 14.43 -14.53
N THR A 202 -3.70 15.40 -15.28
CA THR A 202 -3.62 16.81 -14.86
C THR A 202 -5.00 17.44 -14.62
N ARG A 203 -6.07 16.79 -15.09
CA ARG A 203 -7.45 17.31 -15.05
C ARG A 203 -8.53 16.30 -14.61
N ARG A 204 -8.17 15.13 -14.07
CA ARG A 204 -9.19 14.14 -13.67
C ARG A 204 -9.88 14.57 -12.38
N GLU A 205 -11.20 14.74 -12.45
CA GLU A 205 -12.07 14.82 -11.27
C GLU A 205 -11.74 13.67 -10.31
N ARG A 206 -11.78 13.98 -9.00
CA ARG A 206 -11.56 12.98 -7.97
C ARG A 206 -12.59 11.86 -8.13
N PRO A 207 -12.18 10.57 -8.18
CA PRO A 207 -13.13 9.49 -8.37
C PRO A 207 -14.13 9.49 -7.21
N ALA A 208 -15.41 9.34 -7.54
CA ALA A 208 -16.45 9.26 -6.54
C ALA A 208 -16.23 8.02 -5.64
N TRP A 209 -16.54 8.18 -4.35
CA TRP A 209 -16.55 7.06 -3.42
C TRP A 209 -17.55 6.00 -3.87
N THR A 210 -17.05 4.81 -4.19
CA THR A 210 -17.91 3.62 -4.30
C THR A 210 -18.34 3.20 -2.90
N LYS A 211 -19.46 2.46 -2.76
CA LYS A 211 -19.87 1.91 -1.46
C LYS A 211 -18.75 1.12 -0.78
N THR A 212 -17.98 0.36 -1.57
CA THR A 212 -16.84 -0.43 -1.07
C THR A 212 -15.73 0.47 -0.54
N THR A 213 -15.27 1.45 -1.32
CA THR A 213 -14.17 2.35 -0.91
C THR A 213 -14.59 3.29 0.21
N GLN A 214 -15.86 3.68 0.28
CA GLN A 214 -16.42 4.43 1.40
C GLN A 214 -16.34 3.62 2.71
N VAL A 215 -16.71 2.34 2.69
CA VAL A 215 -16.59 1.47 3.87
C VAL A 215 -15.13 1.31 4.30
N LEU A 216 -14.18 1.22 3.36
CA LEU A 216 -12.76 1.17 3.70
C LEU A 216 -12.28 2.47 4.35
N ARG A 217 -12.64 3.62 3.76
CA ARG A 217 -12.34 4.95 4.31
C ARG A 217 -12.90 5.13 5.71
N ASP A 218 -14.18 4.86 5.88
CA ASP A 218 -14.88 5.01 7.16
C ASP A 218 -14.29 4.04 8.21
N GLY A 219 -13.80 2.87 7.76
CA GLY A 219 -13.05 1.94 8.59
C GLY A 219 -11.70 2.51 9.07
N LEU A 220 -10.92 3.15 8.20
CA LEU A 220 -9.67 3.81 8.60
C LEU A 220 -9.92 4.98 9.56
N ILE A 221 -10.94 5.80 9.29
CA ILE A 221 -11.36 6.88 10.19
C ILE A 221 -11.72 6.31 11.57
N ALA A 222 -12.47 5.20 11.61
CA ALA A 222 -12.83 4.56 12.86
C ALA A 222 -11.60 4.05 13.63
N LEU A 223 -10.59 3.49 12.95
CA LEU A 223 -9.33 3.08 13.57
C LEU A 223 -8.57 4.28 14.16
N ASP A 224 -8.48 5.38 13.42
CA ASP A 224 -7.80 6.59 13.88
C ASP A 224 -8.52 7.22 15.09
N CYS A 225 -9.86 7.23 15.08
CA CYS A 225 -10.65 7.64 16.24
C CYS A 225 -10.42 6.73 17.47
N ILE A 226 -10.32 5.41 17.27
CA ILE A 226 -10.04 4.45 18.35
C ILE A 226 -8.64 4.69 18.93
N GLU A 227 -7.64 4.98 18.09
CA GLU A 227 -6.29 5.32 18.53
C GLU A 227 -6.30 6.55 19.46
N HIS A 228 -7.18 7.52 19.18
CA HIS A 228 -7.43 8.69 20.02
C HIS A 228 -8.39 8.46 21.21
N GLY A 229 -8.82 7.22 21.46
CA GLY A 229 -9.64 6.87 22.61
C GLY A 229 -11.13 7.24 22.47
N MET A 230 -11.60 7.54 21.27
CA MET A 230 -12.98 7.91 21.03
C MET A 230 -13.93 6.71 21.18
N SER A 231 -15.11 6.98 21.73
CA SER A 231 -16.19 6.00 21.84
C SER A 231 -16.87 5.77 20.48
N ARG A 232 -17.59 4.65 20.34
CA ARG A 232 -18.38 4.35 19.13
C ARG A 232 -19.39 5.44 18.78
N ARG A 233 -19.93 6.15 19.78
CA ARG A 233 -20.87 7.26 19.55
C ARG A 233 -20.15 8.44 18.91
N GLU A 234 -18.96 8.77 19.41
CA GLU A 234 -18.15 9.86 18.86
C GLU A 234 -17.64 9.53 17.46
N ILE A 235 -17.26 8.27 17.19
CA ILE A 235 -16.96 7.77 15.84
C ILE A 235 -18.17 7.98 14.91
N ALA A 236 -19.37 7.64 15.37
CA ALA A 236 -20.59 7.87 14.59
C ALA A 236 -20.80 9.37 14.30
N CYS A 237 -20.49 10.26 15.26
CA CYS A 237 -20.60 11.71 15.07
C CYS A 237 -19.60 12.20 14.02
N VAL A 238 -18.37 11.67 14.03
CA VAL A 238 -17.35 11.97 13.02
C VAL A 238 -17.81 11.55 11.62
N LEU A 239 -18.42 10.37 11.48
CA LEU A 239 -18.81 9.82 10.17
C LEU A 239 -20.13 10.37 9.62
N HIS A 240 -21.11 10.64 10.50
CA HIS A 240 -22.48 10.95 10.11
C HIS A 240 -22.97 12.32 10.58
N GLY A 241 -22.17 13.04 11.35
CA GLY A 241 -22.54 14.31 11.98
C GLY A 241 -23.37 14.13 13.26
N ARG A 242 -23.21 15.06 14.20
CA ARG A 242 -23.88 15.02 15.52
C ARG A 242 -25.40 14.95 15.41
N GLN A 243 -26.01 15.76 14.55
CA GLN A 243 -27.47 15.84 14.39
C GLN A 243 -28.08 14.49 14.04
N ARG A 244 -27.45 13.73 13.13
CA ARG A 244 -27.94 12.41 12.72
C ARG A 244 -27.81 11.40 13.86
N VAL A 245 -26.70 11.44 14.59
CA VAL A 245 -26.46 10.54 15.72
C VAL A 245 -27.45 10.83 16.85
N GLU A 246 -27.74 12.09 17.17
CA GLU A 246 -28.74 12.42 18.20
C GLU A 246 -30.13 11.87 17.88
N GLN A 247 -30.53 11.86 16.61
CA GLN A 247 -31.83 11.34 16.18
C GLN A 247 -31.89 9.80 16.19
N ASP A 248 -30.82 9.13 15.75
CA ASP A 248 -30.87 7.70 15.43
C ASP A 248 -30.15 6.79 16.43
N TRP A 249 -29.32 7.35 17.33
CA TRP A 249 -28.43 6.54 18.18
C TRP A 249 -29.17 5.58 19.10
N ASP A 250 -30.36 5.96 19.57
CA ASP A 250 -31.15 5.09 20.44
C ASP A 250 -31.79 3.91 19.70
N GLY A 251 -31.81 3.95 18.36
CA GLY A 251 -32.12 2.81 17.51
C GLY A 251 -30.99 1.76 17.43
N PRO A 252 -31.31 0.48 17.20
CA PRO A 252 -30.31 -0.58 17.10
C PRO A 252 -29.46 -0.47 15.81
N SER A 253 -30.02 0.06 14.73
CA SER A 253 -29.40 0.06 13.39
C SER A 253 -28.05 0.77 13.35
N LEU A 254 -27.97 2.01 13.84
CA LEU A 254 -26.75 2.82 13.80
C LEU A 254 -25.65 2.24 14.71
N LYS A 255 -26.02 1.82 15.92
CA LYS A 255 -25.10 1.15 16.87
C LYS A 255 -24.52 -0.14 16.29
N HIS A 256 -25.35 -0.96 15.63
CA HIS A 256 -24.89 -2.18 14.99
C HIS A 256 -24.02 -1.90 13.76
N ALA A 257 -24.37 -0.91 12.94
CA ALA A 257 -23.59 -0.50 11.78
C ALA A 257 -22.17 -0.06 12.17
N ILE A 258 -22.04 0.82 13.17
CA ILE A 258 -20.74 1.28 13.67
C ILE A 258 -19.95 0.13 14.29
N ARG A 259 -20.61 -0.76 15.05
CA ARG A 259 -19.95 -1.95 15.61
C ARG A 259 -19.41 -2.86 14.51
N TYR A 260 -20.19 -3.10 13.47
CA TYR A 260 -19.77 -3.92 12.33
C TYR A 260 -18.61 -3.26 11.58
N LEU A 261 -18.68 -1.95 11.31
CA LEU A 261 -17.63 -1.18 10.66
C LEU A 261 -16.31 -1.29 11.42
N VAL A 262 -16.33 -1.04 12.73
CA VAL A 262 -15.14 -1.15 13.59
C VAL A 262 -14.55 -2.56 13.53
N ARG A 263 -15.38 -3.60 13.72
CA ARG A 263 -14.91 -4.98 13.67
C ARG A 263 -14.28 -5.33 12.32
N LYS A 264 -14.87 -4.85 11.22
CA LYS A 264 -14.32 -5.07 9.88
C LYS A 264 -12.99 -4.34 9.69
N ALA A 265 -12.89 -3.10 10.17
CA ALA A 265 -11.66 -2.32 10.08
C ALA A 265 -10.51 -2.94 10.90
N GLU A 266 -10.81 -3.40 12.12
CA GLU A 266 -9.86 -4.15 12.95
C GLU A 266 -9.43 -5.46 12.28
N ALA A 267 -10.37 -6.23 11.72
CA ALA A 267 -10.05 -7.46 11.00
C ALA A 267 -9.15 -7.21 9.78
N LEU A 268 -9.40 -6.14 9.01
CA LEU A 268 -8.53 -5.74 7.90
C LEU A 268 -7.14 -5.34 8.40
N ARG A 269 -7.03 -4.49 9.44
CA ARG A 269 -5.76 -4.07 10.07
C ARG A 269 -4.96 -5.25 10.62
N ASP A 270 -5.63 -6.25 11.18
CA ASP A 270 -5.02 -7.36 11.93
C ASP A 270 -4.73 -8.58 11.04
N GLY A 271 -4.54 -8.36 9.72
CA GLY A 271 -4.09 -9.36 8.76
C GLY A 271 -5.09 -9.64 7.63
N GLY A 272 -6.36 -9.23 7.79
CA GLY A 272 -7.40 -9.41 6.77
C GLY A 272 -7.07 -8.75 5.43
N TYR A 273 -6.24 -7.69 5.42
CA TYR A 273 -5.77 -7.04 4.20
C TYR A 273 -5.09 -8.01 3.21
N GLN A 274 -4.40 -9.05 3.70
CA GLN A 274 -3.69 -10.00 2.83
C GLN A 274 -4.68 -10.76 1.95
N LYS A 275 -5.82 -11.20 2.51
CA LYS A 275 -6.83 -11.94 1.77
C LYS A 275 -7.82 -11.01 1.06
N GLU A 276 -8.34 -9.99 1.74
CA GLU A 276 -9.44 -9.18 1.21
C GLU A 276 -8.99 -8.12 0.21
N LEU A 277 -7.74 -7.65 0.30
CA LEU A 277 -7.22 -6.56 -0.55
C LEU A 277 -6.10 -7.03 -1.48
N LEU A 278 -5.20 -7.89 -1.00
CA LEU A 278 -4.10 -8.44 -1.79
C LEU A 278 -4.41 -9.83 -2.39
N GLY A 279 -5.49 -10.49 -1.93
CA GLY A 279 -5.94 -11.79 -2.39
C GLY A 279 -4.88 -12.88 -2.33
N ALA A 280 -4.12 -12.90 -1.23
CA ALA A 280 -3.40 -14.08 -0.79
C ALA A 280 -4.37 -15.23 -0.53
N GLU A 281 -3.97 -16.44 -0.92
CA GLU A 281 -4.67 -17.65 -0.52
C GLU A 281 -4.46 -17.91 0.98
N PRO A 282 -5.45 -18.49 1.69
CA PRO A 282 -5.20 -18.96 3.05
C PRO A 282 -4.06 -19.97 2.99
N THR A 283 -3.00 -19.74 3.74
CA THR A 283 -1.95 -20.73 3.93
C THR A 283 -2.63 -21.99 4.44
N VAL A 284 -2.72 -23.03 3.61
CA VAL A 284 -3.08 -24.35 4.09
C VAL A 284 -1.94 -24.70 5.05
N ALA A 285 -2.21 -24.60 6.35
CA ALA A 285 -1.28 -25.08 7.35
C ALA A 285 -1.03 -26.55 7.01
N GLY A 286 0.17 -26.84 6.49
CA GLY A 286 0.57 -28.19 6.16
C GLY A 286 0.42 -29.07 7.39
N VAL A 287 -0.21 -30.22 7.16
CA VAL A 287 -0.27 -31.36 8.06
C VAL A 287 1.13 -31.82 8.43
#